data_AF-A0A6B1GBU5-F1
#
_entry.id   AF-A0A6B1GBU5-F1
#
_cell.length_a   1.000
_cell.length_b   1.000
_cell.length_c   1.000
_cell.angle_alpha   90.00
_cell.angle_beta   90.00
_cell.angle_gamma   90.00
#
_symmetry.space_group_name_H-M   'P 1'
#
loop_
_entity.id
_entity.type
_entity.pdbx_description
1 polymer ?
#
loop_
_entity_poly.entity_id
_entity_poly.type
_entity_poly.pdbx_seq_one_letter_code
_entity_poly.pdbx_strand_id
1 'polypeptide(L)'
;MHHGGARSSTAPGSPTSMIVCQCLATNEAAIRRLAAHGGATVRDVSMACGAGTDCGSCVAMIQAVLDQCVLEAIDPEHHPVHSIAFEAIAVGA
;
A
#
# COMPACT_ATOMS: atom_id res chain seq x y z
N MET A 1 -11.68 -12.08 32.11
CA MET A 1 -11.49 -12.60 30.74
C MET A 1 -10.96 -11.48 29.84
N HIS A 2 -9.75 -10.97 30.12
CA HIS A 2 -9.06 -10.09 29.19
C HIS A 2 -7.95 -10.90 28.55
N HIS A 3 -8.15 -11.27 27.29
CA HIS A 3 -7.16 -12.01 26.51
C HIS A 3 -5.99 -11.10 26.15
N GLY A 4 -4.79 -11.58 26.47
CA GLY A 4 -3.54 -11.07 25.92
C GLY A 4 -3.47 -11.33 24.42
N GLY A 5 -2.85 -10.38 23.73
CA GLY A 5 -2.42 -10.52 22.35
C GLY A 5 -1.15 -9.71 22.17
N ALA A 6 -0.01 -10.41 22.09
CA ALA A 6 1.27 -9.83 21.75
C ALA A 6 1.18 -9.30 20.30
N ARG A 7 0.93 -8.01 20.15
CA ARG A 7 1.04 -7.32 18.87
C ARG A 7 2.45 -6.75 18.75
N SER A 8 3.39 -7.63 18.43
CA SER A 8 4.77 -7.33 18.02
C SER A 8 5.24 -8.61 17.32
N SER A 9 5.45 -8.68 16.01
CA SER A 9 6.17 -7.74 15.18
C SER A 9 5.80 -7.97 13.71
N THR A 10 5.22 -6.97 13.04
CA THR A 10 5.23 -6.92 11.57
C THR A 10 5.85 -5.60 11.18
N ALA A 11 7.13 -5.64 10.79
CA ALA A 11 7.84 -4.47 10.31
C ALA A 11 7.52 -4.25 8.82
N PRO A 12 6.98 -3.09 8.40
CA PRO A 12 6.93 -2.75 6.99
C PRO A 12 8.13 -1.86 6.63
N GLY A 13 9.24 -2.46 6.21
CA GLY A 13 10.33 -1.72 5.56
C GLY A 13 10.03 -1.49 4.08
N SER A 14 9.69 -0.24 3.69
CA SER A 14 9.62 0.45 2.38
C SER A 14 9.31 -0.32 1.08
N PRO A 15 8.30 0.10 0.28
CA PRO A 15 8.39 1.32 -0.55
C PRO A 15 7.16 2.27 -0.51
N THR A 16 7.44 3.57 -0.53
CA THR A 16 6.63 4.78 -0.21
C THR A 16 6.23 4.97 1.26
N SER A 17 6.73 6.08 1.81
CA SER A 17 6.78 6.43 3.24
C SER A 17 5.50 7.04 3.79
N MET A 18 4.44 7.14 2.99
CA MET A 18 3.21 7.81 3.40
C MET A 18 2.47 6.97 4.43
N ILE A 19 2.25 7.54 5.62
CA ILE A 19 1.36 6.97 6.62
C ILE A 19 -0.09 7.19 6.18
N VAL A 20 -0.81 6.10 6.00
CA VAL A 20 -2.24 6.08 5.62
C VAL A 20 -3.12 6.02 6.88
N CYS A 21 -2.73 5.26 7.90
CA CYS A 21 -3.43 5.18 9.18
C CYS A 21 -2.57 5.73 10.31
N GLN A 22 -2.95 6.87 10.90
CA GLN A 22 -2.22 7.44 12.03
C GLN A 22 -2.40 6.66 13.33
N CYS A 23 -3.57 6.06 13.57
CA CYS A 23 -3.85 5.29 14.80
C CYS A 23 -2.93 4.08 14.95
N LEU A 24 -2.63 3.40 13.83
CA LEU A 24 -1.87 2.14 13.82
C LEU A 24 -0.54 2.24 13.07
N ALA A 25 -0.15 3.46 12.65
CA ALA A 25 1.06 3.73 11.87
C ALA A 25 1.21 2.87 10.61
N THR A 26 0.10 2.53 9.95
CA THR A 26 0.11 1.77 8.69
C THR A 26 0.46 2.69 7.53
N ASN A 27 1.43 2.29 6.71
CA ASN A 27 1.83 3.01 5.51
C ASN A 27 1.22 2.42 4.23
N GLU A 28 1.29 3.19 3.16
CA GLU A 28 0.85 2.79 1.81
C GLU A 28 1.60 1.53 1.33
N ALA A 29 2.92 1.47 1.57
CA ALA A 29 3.77 0.32 1.26
C ALA A 29 3.18 -1.02 1.75
N ALA A 30 2.72 -1.04 3.00
CA ALA A 30 2.14 -2.22 3.61
C ALA A 30 0.83 -2.62 2.94
N ILE A 31 0.00 -1.66 2.55
CA ILE A 31 -1.28 -1.90 1.87
C ILE A 31 -1.02 -2.46 0.46
N ARG A 32 -0.10 -1.86 -0.29
CA ARG A 32 0.29 -2.34 -1.63
C ARG A 32 0.85 -3.77 -1.60
N ARG A 33 1.62 -4.13 -0.57
CA ARG A 33 2.11 -5.51 -0.39
C ARG A 33 0.99 -6.51 -0.19
N LEU A 34 -0.05 -6.15 0.56
CA LEU A 34 -1.22 -7.01 0.72
C LEU A 34 -1.97 -7.16 -0.59
N ALA A 35 -2.00 -6.11 -1.42
CA ALA A 35 -2.61 -6.12 -2.74
C ALA A 35 -1.77 -6.76 -3.86
N ALA A 36 -0.50 -7.12 -3.59
CA ALA A 36 0.45 -7.59 -4.61
C ALA A 36 0.02 -8.86 -5.33
N HIS A 37 -0.84 -9.68 -4.72
CA HIS A 37 -1.39 -10.90 -5.33
C HIS A 37 -2.74 -10.67 -6.05
N GLY A 38 -3.18 -9.41 -6.15
CA GLY A 38 -4.46 -9.01 -6.73
C GLY A 38 -5.64 -9.24 -5.78
N GLY A 39 -6.60 -8.30 -5.80
CA GLY A 39 -7.91 -8.50 -5.18
C GLY A 39 -8.01 -8.33 -3.66
N ALA A 40 -7.01 -7.73 -2.99
CA ALA A 40 -7.14 -7.39 -1.58
C ALA A 40 -8.25 -6.36 -1.34
N THR A 41 -9.02 -6.55 -0.28
CA THR A 41 -10.10 -5.66 0.14
C THR A 41 -9.71 -4.85 1.38
N VAL A 42 -10.44 -3.77 1.69
CA VAL A 42 -10.26 -3.03 2.96
C VAL A 42 -10.33 -3.96 4.16
N ARG A 43 -11.21 -4.96 4.11
CA ARG A 43 -11.34 -5.95 5.18
C ARG A 43 -10.09 -6.82 5.32
N ASP A 44 -9.44 -7.21 4.22
CA ASP A 44 -8.19 -7.97 4.28
C ASP A 44 -7.07 -7.12 4.91
N VAL A 45 -7.03 -5.83 4.59
CA VAL A 45 -6.13 -4.86 5.24
C VAL A 45 -6.41 -4.77 6.74
N SER A 46 -7.68 -4.63 7.14
CA SER A 46 -8.06 -4.63 8.56
C SER A 46 -7.67 -5.93 9.28
N MET A 47 -7.82 -7.07 8.63
CA MET A 47 -7.43 -8.37 9.22
C MET A 47 -5.92 -8.52 9.35
N ALA A 48 -5.15 -8.01 8.40
CA ALA A 48 -3.68 -8.15 8.39
C ALA A 48 -2.97 -7.18 9.35
N CYS A 49 -3.45 -5.93 9.46
CA CYS A 49 -2.76 -4.89 10.23
C CYS A 49 -3.66 -4.05 11.15
N GLY A 50 -4.97 -4.30 11.19
CA GLY A 50 -5.92 -3.55 12.02
C GLY A 50 -6.35 -2.20 11.45
N ALA A 51 -5.79 -1.74 10.34
CA ALA A 51 -6.15 -0.43 9.78
C ALA A 51 -7.66 -0.35 9.44
N GLY A 52 -8.27 0.78 9.76
CA GLY A 52 -9.71 1.00 9.56
C GLY A 52 -10.63 0.55 10.71
N THR A 53 -10.10 -0.03 11.79
CA THR A 53 -10.93 -0.52 12.93
C THR A 53 -11.02 0.43 14.13
N ASP A 54 -10.30 1.57 14.09
CA ASP A 54 -10.32 2.61 15.13
C ASP A 54 -11.21 3.78 14.66
N CYS A 55 -10.65 4.99 14.45
CA CYS A 55 -11.41 6.17 14.03
C CYS A 55 -11.99 6.10 12.61
N GLY A 56 -11.56 5.12 11.79
CA GLY A 56 -12.09 4.87 10.45
C GLY A 56 -11.69 5.88 9.35
N SER A 57 -11.03 7.00 9.66
CA SER A 57 -10.74 8.05 8.66
C SER A 57 -9.84 7.60 7.50
N CYS A 58 -9.05 6.55 7.69
CA CYS A 58 -8.17 6.00 6.67
C CYS A 58 -8.89 5.07 5.67
N VAL A 59 -10.13 4.64 5.92
CA VAL A 59 -10.83 3.62 5.12
C VAL A 59 -10.97 4.02 3.64
N ALA A 60 -11.38 5.26 3.36
CA ALA A 60 -11.51 5.73 1.98
C ALA A 60 -10.15 5.79 1.25
N MET A 61 -9.09 6.17 1.98
CA MET A 61 -7.73 6.21 1.42
C MET A 61 -7.18 4.79 1.17
N ILE A 62 -7.43 3.85 2.07
CA ILE A 62 -7.08 2.43 1.88
C ILE A 62 -7.76 1.91 0.61
N GLN A 63 -9.06 2.16 0.44
CA GLN A 63 -9.78 1.73 -0.76
C GLN A 63 -9.18 2.34 -2.03
N ALA A 64 -8.83 3.62 -2.03
CA ALA A 64 -8.21 4.27 -3.19
C ALA A 64 -6.85 3.63 -3.57
N VAL A 65 -6.01 3.28 -2.58
CA VAL A 65 -4.73 2.57 -2.83
C VAL A 65 -4.99 1.19 -3.42
N LEU A 66 -5.99 0.46 -2.91
CA LEU A 66 -6.36 -0.85 -3.43
C LEU A 66 -6.90 -0.76 -4.87
N ASP A 67 -7.75 0.23 -5.16
CA ASP A 67 -8.28 0.47 -6.50
C ASP A 67 -7.14 0.78 -7.49
N GLN A 68 -6.16 1.59 -7.09
CA GLN A 68 -4.95 1.83 -7.89
C GLN A 68 -4.19 0.53 -8.15
N CYS A 69 -3.99 -0.32 -7.15
CA CYS A 69 -3.31 -1.61 -7.33
C CYS A 69 -4.09 -2.55 -8.27
N VAL A 70 -5.42 -2.51 -8.25
CA VAL A 70 -6.26 -3.30 -9.16
C VAL A 70 -6.13 -2.78 -10.59
N LEU A 71 -6.15 -1.47 -10.79
CA LEU A 71 -5.92 -0.86 -12.12
C LEU A 71 -4.51 -1.19 -12.64
N GLU A 72 -3.48 -1.09 -11.79
CA GLU A 72 -2.10 -1.47 -12.10
C GLU A 72 -1.98 -2.96 -12.50
N ALA A 73 -2.83 -3.84 -11.96
CA ALA A 73 -2.85 -5.26 -12.29
C ALA A 73 -3.63 -5.62 -13.57
N ILE A 74 -4.52 -4.73 -14.04
CA ILE A 74 -5.33 -4.95 -15.25
C ILE A 74 -4.60 -4.49 -16.53
N ASP A 75 -3.60 -3.61 -16.44
CA ASP A 75 -2.80 -3.15 -17.57
C ASP A 75 -1.46 -3.94 -17.72
N PRO A 76 -1.30 -4.82 -18.74
CA PRO A 76 -0.01 -5.48 -19.00
C PRO A 76 1.07 -4.52 -19.55
N GLU A 77 0.71 -3.28 -19.94
CA GLU A 77 1.61 -2.30 -20.54
C GLU A 77 1.76 -1.02 -19.69
N HIS A 78 1.40 -1.00 -18.40
CA HIS A 78 1.54 0.21 -17.59
C HIS A 78 3.02 0.52 -17.30
N HIS A 79 3.62 1.31 -18.20
CA HIS A 79 4.95 1.87 -18.04
C HIS A 79 4.93 2.81 -16.81
N PRO A 80 5.85 2.65 -15.84
CA PRO A 80 5.89 3.51 -14.68
C PRO A 80 6.12 4.97 -15.11
N VAL A 81 5.27 5.89 -14.63
CA VAL A 81 5.45 7.35 -14.78
C VAL A 81 6.68 7.89 -14.03
N HIS A 82 7.51 7.01 -13.48
CA HIS A 82 8.88 7.29 -13.04
C HIS A 82 9.93 7.10 -14.16
N SER A 83 9.49 7.07 -15.43
CA SER A 83 10.33 6.93 -16.63
C SER A 83 10.32 8.17 -17.53
N ILE A 84 10.22 9.38 -16.98
CA ILE A 84 10.53 10.59 -17.76
C ILE A 84 11.95 11.07 -17.42
N ALA A 85 12.87 10.76 -18.34
CA ALA A 85 14.08 11.48 -18.73
C ALA A 85 15.22 11.66 -17.70
N PHE A 86 16.27 10.82 -17.82
CA PHE A 86 17.64 11.34 -17.65
C PHE A 86 18.65 10.87 -18.72
N GLU A 87 18.63 9.64 -19.25
CA GLU A 87 19.65 9.24 -20.25
C GLU A 87 19.10 9.16 -21.68
N ALA A 88 18.49 10.26 -22.14
CA ALA A 88 18.20 10.50 -23.57
C ALA A 88 19.13 11.56 -24.19
N ILE A 89 20.29 11.84 -23.60
CA ILE A 89 21.37 12.62 -24.24
C ILE A 89 22.62 11.75 -24.41
N ALA A 90 22.53 10.75 -25.29
CA ALA A 90 23.70 10.15 -25.93
C ALA A 90 23.36 9.61 -27.33
N VAL A 91 22.70 10.43 -28.16
CA VAL A 91 22.92 10.37 -29.60
C VAL A 91 23.91 11.47 -29.94
N GLY A 92 25.13 11.09 -30.34
CA GLY A 92 26.05 11.96 -31.10
C GLY A 92 27.39 12.27 -30.44
N ALA A 93 28.35 11.35 -30.53
CA ALA A 93 29.78 11.63 -30.74
C ALA A 93 30.46 10.39 -31.36
#